data_AF-A0A7J2YKV0-F1
#
_entry.id   AF-A0A7J2YKV0-F1
#
_cell.length_a   1.000
_cell.length_b   1.000
_cell.length_c   1.000
_cell.angle_alpha   90.00
_cell.angle_beta   90.00
_cell.angle_gamma   90.00
#
_symmetry.space_group_name_H-M   'P 1'
#
loop_
_entity.id
_entity.type
_entity.pdbx_description
1 polymer ?
#
loop_
_entity_poly.entity_id
_entity_poly.type
_entity_poly.pdbx_seq_one_letter_code
_entity_poly.pdbx_strand_id
1 'polypeptide(L)'
;IGPWKPSYVMYTVPRAGQMGFHRRTEFNKRILKIESDGTKLTPKSGFHKFGILRSSAIVLEGSVPGTPKRPIVLRIAARPPTHQEPPRITLIQV
;
A
#
# COMPACT_ATOMS: atom_id res chain seq x y z
N ILE A 1 0.09 11.58 -34.98
CA ILE A 1 0.23 10.40 -34.08
C ILE A 1 -1.13 9.70 -34.00
N GLY A 2 -1.57 9.16 -35.13
CA GLY A 2 -2.92 8.60 -35.31
C GLY A 2 -3.23 8.41 -36.80
N PRO A 3 -4.31 7.69 -37.14
CA PRO A 3 -4.75 7.49 -38.52
C PRO A 3 -5.20 8.81 -39.17
N TRP A 4 -5.34 8.81 -40.50
CA TRP A 4 -5.79 9.99 -41.27
C TRP A 4 -7.17 10.50 -40.84
N LYS A 5 -8.12 9.59 -40.63
CA LYS A 5 -9.45 9.87 -40.10
C LYS A 5 -9.65 9.04 -38.82
N PRO A 6 -10.15 9.62 -37.72
CA PRO A 6 -10.64 10.98 -37.53
C PRO A 6 -9.55 12.05 -37.49
N SER A 7 -9.89 13.30 -37.85
CA SER A 7 -8.97 14.44 -37.90
C SER A 7 -8.74 15.10 -36.53
N TYR A 8 -8.56 14.29 -35.51
CA TYR A 8 -8.12 14.69 -34.17
C TYR A 8 -7.35 13.54 -33.54
N VAL A 9 -6.52 13.84 -32.56
CA VAL A 9 -5.79 12.78 -31.86
C VAL A 9 -6.67 12.19 -30.77
N MET A 10 -6.87 10.88 -30.79
CA MET A 10 -7.67 10.18 -29.80
C MET A 10 -7.07 10.31 -28.39
N TYR A 11 -7.92 10.39 -27.38
CA TYR A 11 -7.51 10.45 -25.97
C TYR A 11 -6.82 9.16 -25.49
N THR A 12 -7.04 8.05 -26.19
CA THR A 12 -6.41 6.75 -25.92
C THR A 12 -4.94 6.70 -26.31
N VAL A 13 -4.46 7.65 -27.13
CA VAL A 13 -3.05 7.73 -27.52
C VAL A 13 -2.23 8.18 -26.31
N PRO A 14 -1.22 7.39 -25.86
CA PRO A 14 -0.42 7.74 -24.71
C PRO A 14 0.39 9.02 -24.99
N ARG A 15 0.34 9.94 -24.03
CA ARG A 15 1.02 11.24 -24.08
C ARG A 15 1.71 11.53 -22.76
N ALA A 16 2.68 12.44 -22.79
CA ALA A 16 3.29 12.97 -21.59
C ALA A 16 2.23 13.66 -20.71
N GLY A 17 2.34 13.48 -19.40
CA GLY A 17 1.41 14.01 -18.43
C GLY A 17 1.83 13.65 -17.01
N GLN A 18 0.98 13.97 -16.04
CA GLN A 18 1.25 13.69 -14.63
C GLN A 18 1.36 12.18 -14.38
N MET A 19 2.47 11.76 -13.78
CA MET A 19 2.70 10.38 -13.34
C MET A 19 2.88 10.35 -11.82
N GLY A 20 2.14 9.49 -11.13
CA GLY A 20 2.16 9.40 -9.67
C GLY A 20 1.20 10.37 -8.96
N PHE A 21 1.20 10.32 -7.62
CA PHE A 21 0.25 11.02 -6.73
C PHE A 21 -1.25 10.71 -6.94
N HIS A 22 -1.58 9.80 -7.86
CA HIS A 22 -2.94 9.32 -8.06
C HIS A 22 -3.48 8.56 -6.83
N ARG A 23 -4.80 8.66 -6.63
CA ARG A 23 -5.52 7.84 -5.65
C ARG A 23 -5.61 6.41 -6.14
N ARG A 24 -5.23 5.45 -5.31
CA ARG A 24 -5.30 4.01 -5.57
C ARG A 24 -5.99 3.32 -4.41
N THR A 25 -6.80 2.32 -4.74
CA THR A 25 -7.44 1.43 -3.77
C THR A 25 -6.94 0.02 -4.06
N GLU A 26 -6.10 -0.51 -3.18
CA GLU A 26 -5.71 -1.92 -3.24
C GLU A 26 -6.70 -2.74 -2.41
N PHE A 27 -7.18 -3.85 -2.99
CA PHE A 27 -8.19 -4.69 -2.35
C PHE A 27 -7.54 -5.85 -1.59
N ASN A 28 -8.26 -6.35 -0.59
CA ASN A 28 -8.01 -7.63 0.07
C ASN A 28 -6.61 -7.80 0.66
N LYS A 29 -6.09 -6.71 1.25
CA LYS A 29 -4.86 -6.77 2.05
C LYS A 29 -5.15 -7.44 3.39
N ARG A 30 -4.41 -8.51 3.69
CA ARG A 30 -4.50 -9.19 4.97
C ARG A 30 -3.74 -8.43 6.04
N ILE A 31 -4.33 -8.35 7.22
CA ILE A 31 -3.65 -7.88 8.43
C ILE A 31 -2.93 -9.07 9.04
N LEU A 32 -1.61 -8.97 9.16
CA LEU A 32 -0.78 -10.03 9.73
C LEU A 32 -0.66 -9.86 11.25
N LYS A 33 -0.42 -8.63 11.72
CA LYS A 33 -0.24 -8.34 13.14
C LYS A 33 -0.74 -6.95 13.46
N ILE A 34 -1.37 -6.81 14.62
CA ILE A 34 -1.69 -5.53 15.24
C ILE A 34 -0.92 -5.50 16.57
N GLU A 35 -0.15 -4.44 16.78
CA GLU A 35 0.64 -4.27 18.01
C GLU A 35 0.39 -2.87 18.57
N SER A 36 0.20 -2.77 19.89
CA SER A 36 0.05 -1.49 20.58
C SER A 36 1.38 -0.75 20.73
N ASP A 37 2.48 -1.50 20.91
CA ASP A 37 3.85 -0.98 21.00
C ASP A 37 4.62 -1.21 19.69
N GLY A 38 4.68 -0.17 18.86
CA GLY A 38 5.40 -0.18 17.59
C GLY A 38 6.91 -0.43 17.72
N THR A 39 7.50 -0.23 18.90
CA THR A 39 8.94 -0.41 19.14
C THR A 39 9.39 -1.85 18.89
N LYS A 40 8.50 -2.83 19.11
CA LYS A 40 8.78 -4.25 18.86
C LYS A 40 8.90 -4.60 17.37
N LEU A 41 8.32 -3.77 16.50
CA LEU A 41 8.33 -3.97 15.05
C LEU A 41 9.44 -3.19 14.35
N THR A 42 10.15 -2.31 15.06
CA THR A 42 11.13 -1.42 14.44
C THR A 42 12.52 -2.03 14.36
N PRO A 43 13.18 -1.99 13.18
CA PRO A 43 14.60 -2.35 13.03
C PRO A 43 15.46 -1.60 14.05
N LYS A 44 16.59 -2.18 14.47
CA LYS A 44 17.54 -1.49 15.36
C LYS A 44 17.98 -0.12 14.79
N SER A 45 18.04 -0.01 13.46
CA SER A 45 18.38 1.23 12.75
C SER A 45 17.19 2.19 12.55
N GLY A 46 15.96 1.77 12.84
CA GLY A 46 14.73 2.48 12.47
C GLY A 46 14.41 2.38 10.96
N PHE A 47 13.17 2.72 10.60
CA PHE A 47 12.73 2.65 9.20
C PHE A 47 13.32 3.80 8.37
N HIS A 48 13.87 3.49 7.20
CA HIS A 48 14.44 4.50 6.31
C HIS A 48 13.41 5.58 5.95
N LYS A 49 13.78 6.87 6.12
CA LYS A 49 12.92 8.06 5.90
C LYS A 49 11.65 8.14 6.77
N PHE A 50 11.46 7.23 7.72
CA PHE A 50 10.34 7.25 8.66
C PHE A 50 10.81 7.42 10.10
N GLY A 51 11.70 6.53 10.58
CA GLY A 51 12.21 6.51 11.95
C GLY A 51 11.67 5.35 12.79
N ILE A 52 11.59 5.56 14.10
CA ILE A 52 11.12 4.57 15.08
C ILE A 52 9.60 4.73 15.26
N LEU A 53 8.86 3.64 15.19
CA LEU A 53 7.43 3.56 15.52
C LEU A 53 7.26 3.59 17.04
N ARG A 54 6.65 4.66 17.56
CA ARG A 54 6.33 4.80 19.00
C ARG A 54 4.85 4.57 19.31
N SER A 55 4.01 4.52 18.29
CA SER A 55 2.57 4.35 18.40
C SER A 55 2.16 2.90 18.12
N SER A 56 0.86 2.63 18.22
CA SER A 56 0.28 1.42 17.67
C SER A 56 0.59 1.30 16.18
N ALA A 57 0.83 0.07 15.76
CA ALA A 57 1.27 -0.26 14.42
C ALA A 57 0.56 -1.51 13.90
N ILE A 58 0.34 -1.54 12.60
CA ILE A 58 -0.31 -2.64 11.89
C ILE A 58 0.66 -3.14 10.83
N VAL A 59 0.84 -4.45 10.77
CA VAL A 59 1.59 -5.14 9.72
C VAL A 59 0.60 -5.64 8.68
N LEU A 60 0.72 -5.11 7.47
CA LEU A 60 -0.07 -5.53 6.31
C LEU A 60 0.75 -6.45 5.41
N GLU A 61 0.06 -7.37 4.75
CA GLU A 61 0.67 -8.25 3.77
C GLU A 61 1.05 -7.49 2.49
N GLY A 62 2.31 -7.64 2.06
CA GLY A 62 2.83 -7.09 0.81
C GLY A 62 3.09 -5.58 0.87
N SER A 63 2.85 -4.90 -0.26
CA SER A 63 3.07 -3.45 -0.42
C SER A 63 1.85 -2.61 -0.08
N VAL A 64 2.06 -1.32 0.17
CA VAL A 64 1.01 -0.31 0.39
C VAL A 64 1.29 0.89 -0.53
N PRO A 65 0.28 1.47 -1.19
CA PRO A 65 0.50 2.56 -2.13
C PRO A 65 0.88 3.86 -1.41
N GLY A 66 1.97 4.47 -1.85
CA GLY A 66 2.43 5.76 -1.35
C GLY A 66 3.86 5.72 -0.81
N THR A 67 4.32 6.88 -0.36
CA THR A 67 5.62 7.04 0.28
C THR A 67 5.49 6.87 1.80
N PRO A 68 6.60 6.62 2.52
CA PRO A 68 6.60 6.69 3.98
C PRO A 68 5.99 8.01 4.47
N LYS A 69 5.28 7.98 5.61
CA LYS A 69 4.53 9.10 6.23
C LYS A 69 3.25 9.55 5.51
N ARG A 70 2.91 8.98 4.35
CA ARG A 70 1.64 9.30 3.68
C ARG A 70 0.47 8.70 4.48
N PRO A 71 -0.61 9.46 4.76
CA PRO A 71 -1.80 8.89 5.37
C PRO A 71 -2.46 7.88 4.43
N ILE A 72 -2.88 6.75 5.01
CA ILE A 72 -3.56 5.66 4.30
C ILE A 72 -4.91 5.46 4.98
N VAL A 73 -5.94 5.22 4.16
CA VAL A 73 -7.29 4.92 4.63
C VAL A 73 -7.52 3.42 4.49
N LEU A 74 -7.84 2.75 5.60
CA LEU A 74 -8.25 1.35 5.61
C LEU A 74 -9.77 1.27 5.73
N ARG A 75 -10.35 0.32 4.99
CA ARG A 75 -11.78 -0.01 5.03
C ARG A 75 -11.93 -1.53 5.06
N ILE A 76 -13.01 -2.01 5.67
CA ILE A 76 -13.45 -3.41 5.55
C ILE A 76 -13.50 -3.82 4.07
N ALA A 77 -12.99 -5.01 3.77
CA ALA A 77 -12.90 -5.51 2.41
C ALA A 77 -14.29 -5.64 1.77
N ALA A 78 -14.48 -5.01 0.61
CA ALA A 78 -15.75 -5.06 -0.13
C ALA A 78 -16.03 -6.43 -0.77
N ARG A 79 -14.97 -7.21 -1.05
CA ARG A 79 -15.05 -8.55 -1.63
C ARG A 79 -14.07 -9.46 -0.88
N PRO A 80 -14.41 -9.88 0.35
CA PRO A 80 -13.49 -10.64 1.18
C PRO A 80 -13.17 -11.99 0.54
N PRO A 81 -11.90 -12.44 0.60
CA PRO A 81 -11.56 -13.81 0.22
C PRO A 81 -12.22 -14.80 1.17
N THR A 82 -12.36 -16.06 0.74
CA THR A 82 -12.87 -17.17 1.55
C THR A 82 -12.11 -17.28 2.88
N HIS A 83 -12.80 -17.77 3.93
CA HIS A 83 -12.33 -17.88 5.32
C HIS A 83 -10.84 -18.23 5.43
N GLN A 84 -10.04 -17.25 5.87
CA GLN A 84 -8.62 -17.44 6.14
C GLN A 84 -8.43 -17.63 7.64
N GLU A 85 -7.67 -18.65 8.02
CA GLU A 85 -7.26 -18.87 9.40
C GLU A 85 -6.48 -17.67 9.95
N PRO A 86 -6.45 -17.44 11.26
CA PRO A 86 -5.58 -16.41 11.84
C PRO A 86 -4.11 -16.70 11.47
N PRO A 87 -3.34 -15.69 11.01
CA PRO A 87 -1.95 -15.90 10.61
C PRO A 87 -1.08 -16.27 11.81
N ARG A 88 -0.35 -17.39 11.71
CA ARG A 88 0.67 -17.78 12.70
C ARG A 88 2.02 -17.20 12.29
N ILE A 89 2.45 -16.12 12.95
CA ILE A 89 3.74 -15.48 12.69
C ILE A 89 4.81 -16.18 13.55
N THR A 90 5.73 -16.90 12.90
CA THR A 90 6.85 -17.60 13.55
C THR A 90 8.05 -16.69 13.79
N LEU A 91 8.34 -15.80 12.85
CA LEU A 91 9.52 -14.93 12.91
C LEU A 91 9.21 -13.58 12.27
N ILE A 92 9.69 -12.52 12.91
CA ILE A 92 9.73 -11.18 12.35
C ILE A 92 11.19 -10.81 12.27
N GLN A 93 11.71 -10.69 11.05
CA GLN A 93 13.07 -10.23 10.83
C GLN A 93 13.06 -8.71 10.84
N VAL A 94 13.79 -8.14 11.79
CA VAL A 94 13.80 -6.74 12.16
C VAL A 94 15.23 -6.22 12.09
#